data_AF-A0AAW9DU33-F1
#
_entry.id   AF-A0AAW9DU33-F1
#
_cell.length_a   1.000
_cell.length_b   1.000
_cell.length_c   1.000
_cell.angle_alpha   90.00
_cell.angle_beta   90.00
_cell.angle_gamma   90.00
#
_symmetry.space_group_name_H-M   'P 1'
#
loop_
_entity.id
_entity.type
_entity.pdbx_description
1 polymer ?
#
loop_
_entity_poly.entity_id
_entity_poly.type
_entity_poly.pdbx_seq_one_letter_code
_entity_poly.pdbx_strand_id
1 'polypeptide(L)'
;MILAARRRGAVHLALLEAGVLVDYAIWQPDEPDGVGDRYTGRVTARAPALGGVFVDLGAASGFLPDSAGGKSASDGDLLAVRIIRAAQGGKGPRLARAPGEPAGRPGLDARGPGPIAEFRALHPAAPILAEDFELIARLRPDFAGVEHAPSCFAGIEEEIAGLTEPVVRLPGGARAIISPTPALTAIDIDAGAATAERGEKTGLQARLNRALIPELARQIRLRNLNGAILIDFAGMKASARPSLAPDLTQALARDPLKPRLLGFTSLGFAEILRPRIRPPLHEILP
;
A
#
# COMPACT_ATOMS: atom_id res chain seq x y z
N MET A 1 -16.98 -3.87 -6.51
CA MET A 1 -17.24 -2.56 -7.16
C MET A 1 -16.12 -1.61 -6.79
N ILE A 2 -15.85 -0.62 -7.63
CA ILE A 2 -14.89 0.45 -7.36
C ILE A 2 -15.70 1.72 -7.16
N LEU A 3 -15.50 2.41 -6.05
CA LEU A 3 -16.13 3.69 -5.77
C LEU A 3 -15.12 4.81 -6.02
N ALA A 4 -15.56 5.91 -6.59
CA ALA A 4 -14.73 7.07 -6.86
C ALA A 4 -15.45 8.36 -6.49
N ALA A 5 -14.85 9.19 -5.66
CA ALA A 5 -15.45 10.44 -5.22
C ALA A 5 -14.41 11.52 -5.01
N ARG A 6 -14.72 12.76 -5.39
CA ARG A 6 -13.83 13.89 -5.14
C ARG A 6 -14.04 14.42 -3.72
N ARG A 7 -12.95 14.62 -2.98
CA ARG A 7 -12.94 15.22 -1.64
C ARG A 7 -11.70 16.11 -1.53
N ARG A 8 -11.90 17.38 -1.15
CA ARG A 8 -10.81 18.36 -0.91
C ARG A 8 -9.74 18.40 -2.01
N GLY A 9 -10.14 18.28 -3.27
CA GLY A 9 -9.23 18.34 -4.44
C GLY A 9 -8.56 17.01 -4.83
N ALA A 10 -8.72 15.94 -4.05
CA ALA A 10 -8.25 14.61 -4.40
C ALA A 10 -9.43 13.69 -4.76
N VAL A 11 -9.16 12.63 -5.53
CA VAL A 11 -10.09 11.55 -5.82
C VAL A 11 -9.84 10.42 -4.83
N HIS A 12 -10.83 10.14 -4.02
CA HIS A 12 -10.86 9.01 -3.11
C HIS A 12 -11.38 7.80 -3.86
N LEU A 13 -10.66 6.70 -3.79
CA LEU A 13 -10.99 5.44 -4.45
C LEU A 13 -11.15 4.36 -3.39
N ALA A 14 -12.26 3.64 -3.43
CA ALA A 14 -12.52 2.52 -2.54
C ALA A 14 -12.84 1.27 -3.36
N LEU A 15 -12.19 0.16 -3.03
CA LEU A 15 -12.48 -1.13 -3.64
C LEU A 15 -13.30 -1.97 -2.67
N LEU A 16 -14.49 -2.38 -3.10
CA LEU A 16 -15.39 -3.21 -2.31
C LEU A 16 -15.56 -4.59 -2.91
N GLU A 17 -15.41 -5.61 -2.08
CA GLU A 17 -15.72 -7.01 -2.36
C GLU A 17 -16.91 -7.43 -1.50
N ALA A 18 -18.00 -7.87 -2.12
CA ALA A 18 -19.23 -8.27 -1.42
C ALA A 18 -19.72 -7.24 -0.36
N GLY A 19 -19.56 -5.94 -0.65
CA GLY A 19 -19.96 -4.85 0.24
C GLY A 19 -18.93 -4.49 1.33
N VAL A 20 -17.83 -5.22 1.43
CA VAL A 20 -16.74 -4.97 2.39
C VAL A 20 -15.64 -4.16 1.72
N LEU A 21 -15.19 -3.08 2.37
CA LEU A 21 -14.04 -2.30 1.93
C LEU A 21 -12.76 -3.14 2.04
N VAL A 22 -12.07 -3.39 0.93
CA VAL A 22 -10.84 -4.23 0.90
C VAL A 22 -9.58 -3.46 0.51
N ASP A 23 -9.73 -2.31 -0.14
CA ASP A 23 -8.62 -1.44 -0.51
C ASP A 23 -9.10 0.00 -0.61
N TYR A 24 -8.17 0.93 -0.40
CA TYR A 24 -8.45 2.35 -0.42
C TYR A 24 -7.21 3.12 -0.91
N ALA A 25 -7.44 4.05 -1.83
CA ALA A 25 -6.39 4.86 -2.41
C ALA A 25 -6.84 6.32 -2.57
N ILE A 26 -5.89 7.23 -2.46
CA ILE A 26 -6.08 8.63 -2.79
C ILE A 26 -5.31 8.90 -4.07
N TRP A 27 -6.00 9.45 -5.05
CA TRP A 27 -5.48 9.74 -6.37
C TRP A 27 -5.64 11.22 -6.68
N GLN A 28 -4.57 11.84 -7.17
CA GLN A 28 -4.59 13.20 -7.68
C GLN A 28 -4.41 13.13 -9.21
N PRO A 29 -5.48 13.31 -9.99
CA PRO A 29 -5.42 13.13 -11.44
C PRO A 29 -4.46 14.11 -12.14
N ASP A 30 -4.38 15.33 -11.62
CA ASP A 30 -3.60 16.40 -12.24
C ASP A 30 -2.15 16.43 -11.73
N GLU A 31 -1.87 15.78 -10.59
CA GLU A 31 -0.53 15.59 -10.03
C GLU A 31 -0.36 14.11 -9.60
N PRO A 32 -0.25 13.17 -10.56
CA PRO A 32 -0.15 11.76 -10.23
C PRO A 32 1.17 11.45 -9.53
N ASP A 33 1.16 10.45 -8.64
CA ASP A 33 2.35 9.97 -7.91
C ASP A 33 3.47 9.39 -8.80
N GLY A 34 3.18 9.23 -10.09
CA GLY A 34 4.08 8.72 -11.12
C GLY A 34 4.38 7.23 -11.02
N VAL A 35 3.84 6.49 -10.06
CA VAL A 35 4.13 5.06 -9.91
C VAL A 35 3.68 4.31 -11.16
N GLY A 36 4.63 3.58 -11.77
CA GLY A 36 4.42 2.87 -13.02
C GLY A 36 4.66 3.70 -14.27
N ASP A 37 4.79 5.03 -14.17
CA ASP A 37 5.16 5.90 -15.29
C ASP A 37 6.51 5.47 -15.87
N ARG A 38 6.57 5.46 -17.20
CA ARG A 38 7.79 5.15 -17.97
C ARG A 38 8.39 6.43 -18.48
N TYR A 39 9.69 6.54 -18.33
CA TYR A 39 10.48 7.68 -18.71
C TYR A 39 11.68 7.25 -19.53
N THR A 40 12.05 8.13 -20.44
CA THR A 40 13.42 8.23 -20.88
C THR A 40 14.15 9.08 -19.85
N GLY A 41 15.18 8.51 -19.24
CA GLY A 41 16.00 9.19 -18.23
C GLY A 41 17.44 9.32 -18.67
N ARG A 42 18.09 10.44 -18.35
CA ARG A 42 19.53 10.62 -18.55
C ARG A 42 20.26 10.42 -17.23
N VAL A 43 21.23 9.53 -17.20
CA VAL A 43 22.11 9.41 -16.03
C VAL A 43 22.89 10.71 -15.86
N THR A 44 22.82 11.29 -14.67
CA THR A 44 23.49 12.57 -14.35
C THR A 44 24.67 12.40 -13.40
N ALA A 45 24.65 11.34 -12.58
CA ALA A 45 25.74 11.05 -11.66
C ALA A 45 25.68 9.61 -11.17
N ARG A 46 26.85 8.98 -11.03
CA ARG A 46 26.99 7.74 -10.26
C ARG A 46 27.07 8.06 -8.77
N ALA A 47 26.38 7.28 -7.95
CA ALA A 47 26.41 7.38 -6.50
C ALA A 47 26.81 6.02 -5.87
N PRO A 48 28.10 5.64 -5.89
CA PRO A 48 28.57 4.34 -5.42
C PRO A 48 28.22 4.08 -3.94
N ALA A 49 28.30 5.12 -3.10
CA ALA A 49 27.97 5.04 -1.68
C ALA A 49 26.47 4.70 -1.43
N LEU A 50 25.60 5.03 -2.38
CA LEU A 50 24.17 4.69 -2.32
C LEU A 50 23.83 3.42 -3.12
N GLY A 51 24.79 2.85 -3.84
CA GLY A 51 24.61 1.67 -4.69
C GLY A 51 23.66 1.94 -5.87
N GLY A 52 23.90 3.01 -6.64
CA GLY A 52 23.08 3.33 -7.82
C GLY A 52 23.53 4.56 -8.60
N VAL A 53 22.64 5.07 -9.44
CA VAL A 53 22.81 6.30 -10.24
C VAL A 53 21.64 7.25 -10.03
N PHE A 54 21.90 8.55 -10.15
CA PHE A 54 20.88 9.57 -10.31
C PHE A 54 20.52 9.73 -11.78
N VAL A 55 19.23 9.91 -12.04
CA VAL A 55 18.66 9.95 -13.40
C VAL A 55 17.75 11.16 -13.50
N ASP A 56 18.06 12.05 -14.44
CA ASP A 56 17.19 13.15 -14.84
C ASP A 56 16.03 12.62 -15.70
N LEU A 57 14.80 12.94 -15.30
CA LEU A 57 13.54 12.57 -15.95
C LEU A 57 12.92 13.77 -16.69
N GLY A 58 13.65 14.86 -16.85
CA GLY A 58 13.23 16.12 -17.46
C GLY A 58 12.71 17.10 -16.40
N ALA A 59 11.51 16.85 -15.85
CA ALA A 59 10.90 17.72 -14.85
C ALA A 59 11.25 17.34 -13.40
N ALA A 60 11.90 16.19 -13.19
CA ALA A 60 12.25 15.65 -11.89
C ALA A 60 13.54 14.81 -11.98
N SER A 61 14.14 14.51 -10.82
CA SER A 61 15.26 13.58 -10.72
C SER A 61 14.87 12.37 -9.88
N GLY A 62 15.26 11.18 -10.34
CA GLY A 62 15.02 9.91 -9.66
C GLY A 62 16.31 9.16 -9.36
N PHE A 63 16.21 8.14 -8.51
CA PHE A 63 17.33 7.27 -8.16
C PHE A 63 17.12 5.85 -8.71
N LEU A 64 18.05 5.37 -9.52
CA LEU A 64 18.07 4.00 -10.07
C LEU A 64 19.12 3.17 -9.31
N PRO A 65 18.69 2.24 -8.43
CA PRO A 65 19.59 1.36 -7.71
C PRO A 65 20.30 0.36 -8.64
N ASP A 66 21.49 -0.07 -8.24
CA ASP A 66 22.25 -1.11 -8.93
C ASP A 66 21.47 -2.42 -9.05
N SER A 67 20.74 -2.80 -8.00
CA SER A 67 19.87 -3.99 -7.98
C SER A 67 18.68 -3.93 -8.94
N ALA A 68 18.37 -2.75 -9.47
CA ALA A 68 17.28 -2.53 -10.43
C ALA A 68 17.80 -2.11 -11.82
N GLY A 69 19.09 -2.35 -12.08
CA GLY A 69 19.74 -2.12 -13.38
C GLY A 69 20.54 -0.83 -13.49
N GLY A 70 20.87 -0.17 -12.38
CA GLY A 70 21.81 0.97 -12.36
C GLY A 70 23.28 0.58 -12.47
N LYS A 71 23.62 -0.71 -12.25
CA LYS A 71 25.02 -1.12 -12.07
C LYS A 71 25.90 -0.85 -13.29
N SER A 72 25.36 -1.08 -14.49
CA SER A 72 26.06 -0.94 -15.76
C SER A 72 25.90 0.45 -16.40
N ALA A 73 25.17 1.36 -15.76
CA ALA A 73 24.90 2.68 -16.30
C ALA A 73 26.04 3.66 -16.02
N SER A 74 26.38 4.43 -17.05
CA SER A 74 27.42 5.46 -17.07
C SER A 74 26.81 6.85 -17.18
N ASP A 75 27.59 7.86 -16.80
CA ASP A 75 27.17 9.26 -16.90
C ASP A 75 26.83 9.62 -18.35
N GLY A 76 25.71 10.33 -18.55
CA GLY A 76 25.19 10.71 -19.86
C GLY A 76 24.34 9.65 -20.58
N ASP A 77 24.33 8.39 -20.13
CA ASP A 77 23.52 7.33 -20.75
C ASP A 77 22.03 7.70 -20.75
N LEU A 78 21.36 7.43 -21.86
CA LEU A 78 19.90 7.45 -21.93
C LEU A 78 19.36 6.06 -21.61
N LEU A 79 18.38 6.01 -20.71
CA LEU A 79 17.83 4.78 -20.17
C LEU A 79 16.31 4.82 -20.19
N ALA A 80 15.68 3.75 -20.68
CA ALA A 80 14.27 3.51 -20.39
C ALA A 80 14.14 3.08 -18.93
N VAL A 81 13.41 3.85 -18.15
CA VAL A 81 13.20 3.62 -16.71
C VAL A 81 11.72 3.72 -16.36
N ARG A 82 11.35 3.13 -15.23
CA ARG A 82 10.01 3.22 -14.67
C ARG A 82 10.10 3.59 -13.19
N ILE A 83 9.18 4.43 -12.73
CA ILE A 83 9.04 4.71 -11.31
C ILE A 83 8.43 3.49 -10.62
N ILE A 84 9.16 2.93 -9.64
CA ILE A 84 8.72 1.80 -8.82
C ILE A 84 8.34 2.21 -7.39
N ARG A 85 8.71 3.42 -6.98
CA ARG A 85 8.30 4.04 -5.72
C ARG A 85 8.16 5.53 -5.93
N ALA A 86 7.03 6.08 -5.49
CA ALA A 86 6.75 7.50 -5.52
C ALA A 86 7.81 8.31 -4.74
N ALA A 87 7.95 9.58 -5.10
CA ALA A 87 8.70 10.53 -4.30
C ALA A 87 8.08 10.64 -2.89
N GLN A 88 8.91 10.72 -1.85
CA GLN A 88 8.45 10.74 -0.46
C GLN A 88 9.48 11.42 0.45
N GLY A 89 9.01 12.30 1.35
CA GLY A 89 9.85 12.93 2.38
C GLY A 89 11.04 13.72 1.81
N GLY A 90 10.81 14.48 0.73
CA GLY A 90 11.83 15.27 0.03
C GLY A 90 12.80 14.47 -0.85
N LYS A 91 12.66 13.14 -0.89
CA LYS A 91 13.45 12.28 -1.78
C LYS A 91 12.72 12.07 -3.10
N GLY A 92 13.47 12.10 -4.20
CA GLY A 92 12.96 11.77 -5.53
C GLY A 92 12.48 10.32 -5.64
N PRO A 93 11.75 9.97 -6.71
CA PRO A 93 11.22 8.63 -6.93
C PRO A 93 12.35 7.60 -7.06
N ARG A 94 12.04 6.34 -6.73
CA ARG A 94 12.92 5.21 -7.00
C ARG A 94 12.57 4.60 -8.34
N LEU A 95 13.59 4.28 -9.11
CA LEU A 95 13.48 3.79 -10.48
C LEU A 95 13.87 2.32 -10.60
N ALA A 96 13.41 1.69 -11.67
CA ALA A 96 13.93 0.43 -12.20
C ALA A 96 14.07 0.55 -13.72
N ARG A 97 14.94 -0.27 -14.33
CA ARG A 97 14.98 -0.40 -15.79
C ARG A 97 13.61 -0.81 -16.33
N ALA A 98 13.15 -0.11 -17.35
CA ALA A 98 11.98 -0.48 -18.13
C ALA A 98 12.43 -1.23 -19.40
N PRO A 99 11.60 -2.14 -19.92
CA PRO A 99 11.86 -2.71 -21.24
C PRO A 99 11.74 -1.64 -22.33
N GLY A 100 12.35 -1.89 -23.49
CA GLY A 100 12.32 -0.99 -24.65
C GLY A 100 13.49 0.00 -24.69
N GLU A 101 13.65 0.63 -25.86
CA GLU A 101 14.68 1.65 -26.09
C GLU A 101 14.26 3.01 -25.52
N PRO A 102 15.19 3.79 -24.94
CA PRO A 102 14.94 5.17 -24.57
C PRO A 102 14.64 6.03 -25.81
N ALA A 103 13.80 7.05 -25.64
CA ALA A 103 13.65 8.12 -26.60
C ALA A 103 14.92 8.99 -26.68
N GLY A 104 14.95 9.95 -27.61
CA GLY A 104 16.12 10.80 -27.83
C GLY A 104 16.39 11.86 -26.74
N ARG A 105 15.47 12.07 -25.79
CA ARG A 105 15.61 13.08 -24.73
C ARG A 105 14.91 12.67 -23.43
N PRO A 106 15.39 13.16 -22.27
CA PRO A 106 14.72 12.93 -20.98
C PRO A 106 13.27 13.42 -20.99
N GLY A 107 12.37 12.63 -20.43
CA GLY A 107 10.96 12.96 -20.35
C GLY A 107 10.06 11.74 -20.14
N LEU A 108 8.78 12.02 -19.90
CA LEU A 108 7.74 11.02 -19.76
C LEU A 108 7.43 10.39 -21.11
N ASP A 109 7.55 9.06 -21.20
CA ASP A 109 7.18 8.30 -22.40
C ASP A 109 5.71 7.85 -22.32
N ALA A 110 5.30 7.34 -21.15
CA ALA A 110 3.95 6.83 -20.93
C ALA A 110 3.58 6.90 -19.46
N ARG A 111 2.32 7.26 -19.17
CA ARG A 111 1.76 7.17 -17.82
C ARG A 111 1.59 5.71 -17.39
N GLY A 112 1.82 5.46 -16.12
CA GLY A 112 1.49 4.23 -15.45
C GLY A 112 -0.01 4.06 -15.29
N PRO A 113 -0.45 2.87 -14.81
CA PRO A 113 -1.87 2.56 -14.67
C PRO A 113 -2.58 3.48 -13.68
N GLY A 114 -1.90 3.93 -12.62
CA GLY A 114 -2.52 4.66 -11.51
C GLY A 114 -3.47 3.78 -10.67
N PRO A 115 -3.96 4.29 -9.53
CA PRO A 115 -4.67 3.47 -8.56
C PRO A 115 -5.99 2.86 -9.08
N ILE A 116 -6.72 3.58 -9.94
CA ILE A 116 -7.99 3.07 -10.46
C ILE A 116 -7.80 1.91 -11.44
N ALA A 117 -6.78 1.97 -12.30
CA ALA A 117 -6.47 0.86 -13.20
C ALA A 117 -5.84 -0.32 -12.43
N GLU A 118 -5.11 -0.07 -11.33
CA GLU A 118 -4.67 -1.11 -10.42
C GLU A 118 -5.86 -1.86 -9.79
N PHE A 119 -6.88 -1.14 -9.30
CA PHE A 119 -8.12 -1.77 -8.81
C PHE A 119 -8.87 -2.51 -9.91
N ARG A 120 -8.92 -1.96 -11.13
CA ARG A 120 -9.51 -2.61 -12.29
C ARG A 120 -8.76 -3.89 -12.66
N ALA A 121 -7.44 -3.92 -12.58
CA ALA A 121 -6.64 -5.11 -12.87
C ALA A 121 -6.93 -6.24 -11.88
N LEU A 122 -7.18 -5.90 -10.61
CA LEU A 122 -7.58 -6.86 -9.59
C LEU A 122 -9.03 -7.34 -9.77
N HIS A 123 -9.92 -6.46 -10.23
CA HIS A 123 -11.33 -6.78 -10.47
C HIS A 123 -11.82 -6.28 -11.83
N PRO A 124 -11.50 -7.00 -12.93
CA PRO A 124 -11.78 -6.55 -14.30
C PRO A 124 -13.25 -6.25 -14.58
N ALA A 125 -14.17 -6.97 -13.94
CA ALA A 125 -15.61 -6.83 -14.11
C ALA A 125 -16.29 -5.90 -13.10
N ALA A 126 -15.57 -5.32 -12.13
CA ALA A 126 -16.20 -4.47 -11.11
C ALA A 126 -16.76 -3.18 -11.73
N PRO A 127 -18.03 -2.79 -11.49
CA PRO A 127 -18.51 -1.48 -11.93
C PRO A 127 -17.71 -0.38 -11.20
N ILE A 128 -17.48 0.75 -11.89
CA ILE A 128 -16.94 1.98 -11.28
C ILE A 128 -18.12 2.90 -11.02
N LEU A 129 -18.38 3.19 -9.76
CA LEU A 129 -19.44 4.06 -9.30
C LEU A 129 -18.84 5.40 -8.88
N ALA A 130 -19.18 6.46 -9.59
CA ALA A 130 -18.65 7.80 -9.34
C ALA A 130 -19.75 8.79 -8.93
N GLU A 131 -19.44 9.65 -7.96
CA GLU A 131 -20.43 10.59 -7.40
C GLU A 131 -20.70 11.81 -8.28
N ASP A 132 -19.69 12.31 -8.99
CA ASP A 132 -19.79 13.57 -9.76
C ASP A 132 -19.55 13.38 -11.26
N PHE A 133 -20.24 14.17 -12.06
CA PHE A 133 -20.20 14.05 -13.52
C PHE A 133 -18.85 14.43 -14.13
N GLU A 134 -18.06 15.28 -13.48
CA GLU A 134 -16.74 15.68 -13.96
C GLU A 134 -15.75 14.51 -13.86
N LEU A 135 -15.76 13.81 -12.73
CA LEU A 135 -15.00 12.59 -12.52
C LEU A 135 -15.45 11.49 -13.49
N ILE A 136 -16.76 11.33 -13.71
CA ILE A 136 -17.29 10.38 -14.71
C ILE A 136 -16.75 10.69 -16.11
N ALA A 137 -16.83 11.96 -16.54
CA ALA A 137 -16.33 12.38 -17.84
C ALA A 137 -14.82 12.13 -17.99
N ARG A 138 -14.05 12.27 -16.91
CA ARG A 138 -12.62 11.96 -16.87
C ARG A 138 -12.33 10.45 -16.95
N LEU A 139 -13.14 9.61 -16.33
CA LEU A 139 -12.88 8.17 -16.25
C LEU A 139 -13.35 7.37 -17.46
N ARG A 140 -14.47 7.77 -18.10
CA ARG A 140 -15.06 7.04 -19.24
C ARG A 140 -14.14 6.80 -20.45
N PRO A 141 -13.20 7.70 -20.81
CA PRO A 141 -12.28 7.45 -21.92
C PRO A 141 -11.42 6.20 -21.72
N ASP A 142 -11.02 5.93 -20.49
CA ASP A 142 -10.06 4.86 -20.17
C ASP A 142 -10.72 3.64 -19.53
N PHE A 143 -11.92 3.79 -18.96
CA PHE A 143 -12.60 2.74 -18.21
C PHE A 143 -14.06 2.55 -18.65
N ALA A 144 -14.39 1.31 -19.00
CA ALA A 144 -15.76 0.87 -19.22
C ALA A 144 -16.51 0.67 -17.88
N GLY A 145 -17.85 0.69 -17.93
CA GLY A 145 -18.70 0.46 -16.76
C GLY A 145 -18.61 1.54 -15.69
N VAL A 146 -18.39 2.80 -16.12
CA VAL A 146 -18.40 3.98 -15.24
C VAL A 146 -19.82 4.54 -15.18
N GLU A 147 -20.43 4.43 -14.00
CA GLU A 147 -21.82 4.77 -13.72
C GLU A 147 -21.90 5.90 -12.69
N HIS A 148 -22.93 6.74 -12.82
CA HIS A 148 -23.23 7.77 -11.83
C HIS A 148 -23.96 7.15 -10.65
N ALA A 149 -23.40 7.32 -9.46
CA ALA A 149 -23.99 6.85 -8.22
C ALA A 149 -23.77 7.93 -7.15
N PRO A 150 -24.77 8.80 -6.92
CA PRO A 150 -24.65 9.84 -5.90
C PRO A 150 -24.47 9.20 -4.52
N SER A 151 -23.60 9.79 -3.69
CA SER A 151 -23.32 9.31 -2.33
C SER A 151 -22.89 7.84 -2.27
N CYS A 152 -22.16 7.34 -3.27
CA CYS A 152 -21.74 5.94 -3.31
C CYS A 152 -20.83 5.54 -2.13
N PHE A 153 -20.25 6.52 -1.42
CA PHE A 153 -19.46 6.32 -0.21
C PHE A 153 -20.28 6.19 1.09
N ALA A 154 -21.58 6.50 1.09
CA ALA A 154 -22.38 6.64 2.32
C ALA A 154 -22.31 5.43 3.29
N GLY A 155 -22.13 4.21 2.77
CA GLY A 155 -22.02 3.00 3.58
C GLY A 155 -20.64 2.73 4.20
N ILE A 156 -19.62 3.52 3.87
CA ILE A 156 -18.22 3.30 4.27
C ILE A 156 -17.53 4.55 4.84
N GLU A 157 -18.24 5.66 5.00
CA GLU A 157 -17.64 6.93 5.44
C GLU A 157 -17.02 6.82 6.84
N GLU A 158 -17.72 6.18 7.79
CA GLU A 158 -17.20 5.95 9.15
C GLU A 158 -15.94 5.08 9.14
N GLU A 159 -15.94 4.05 8.29
CA GLU A 159 -14.79 3.15 8.16
C GLU A 159 -13.57 3.87 7.57
N ILE A 160 -13.78 4.70 6.54
CA ILE A 160 -12.73 5.53 5.95
C ILE A 160 -12.19 6.55 6.96
N ALA A 161 -13.07 7.22 7.70
CA ALA A 161 -12.68 8.17 8.73
C ALA A 161 -11.80 7.51 9.81
N GLY A 162 -12.07 6.25 10.15
CA GLY A 162 -11.26 5.47 11.08
C GLY A 162 -9.86 5.08 10.57
N LEU A 163 -9.56 5.21 9.27
CA LEU A 163 -8.27 4.79 8.70
C LEU A 163 -7.08 5.67 9.13
N THR A 164 -7.34 6.89 9.58
CA THR A 164 -6.32 7.80 10.14
C THR A 164 -6.19 7.66 11.66
N GLU A 165 -7.19 7.07 12.33
CA GLU A 165 -7.17 6.89 13.77
C GLU A 165 -6.18 5.81 14.21
N PRO A 166 -5.41 6.01 15.30
CA PRO A 166 -4.46 5.02 15.78
C PRO A 166 -5.12 3.77 16.34
N VAL A 167 -6.38 3.86 16.81
CA VAL A 167 -7.10 2.73 17.42
C VAL A 167 -8.08 2.13 16.42
N VAL A 168 -7.97 0.81 16.21
CA VAL A 168 -8.87 0.02 15.37
C VAL A 168 -9.74 -0.86 16.25
N ARG A 169 -11.05 -0.81 16.04
CA ARG A 169 -11.98 -1.79 16.62
C ARG A 169 -11.92 -3.07 15.79
N LEU A 170 -11.67 -4.19 16.44
CA LEU A 170 -11.60 -5.50 15.82
C LEU A 170 -12.82 -6.36 16.21
N PRO A 171 -13.10 -7.46 15.48
CA PRO A 171 -14.15 -8.40 15.85
C PRO A 171 -14.03 -8.91 17.30
N GLY A 172 -15.17 -9.19 17.92
CA GLY A 172 -15.21 -9.75 19.28
C GLY A 172 -14.84 -8.77 20.40
N GLY A 173 -14.86 -7.45 20.13
CA GLY A 173 -14.54 -6.42 21.14
C GLY A 173 -13.04 -6.20 21.37
N ALA A 174 -12.19 -6.87 20.60
CA ALA A 174 -10.77 -6.62 20.58
C ALA A 174 -10.46 -5.25 19.94
N ARG A 175 -9.26 -4.74 20.19
CA ARG A 175 -8.74 -3.54 19.55
C ARG A 175 -7.28 -3.73 19.14
N ALA A 176 -6.87 -3.01 18.10
CA ALA A 176 -5.47 -2.85 17.75
C ALA A 176 -5.07 -1.38 17.87
N ILE A 177 -3.85 -1.11 18.34
CA ILE A 177 -3.25 0.22 18.37
C ILE A 177 -2.12 0.22 17.34
N ILE A 178 -2.26 1.03 16.30
CA ILE A 178 -1.29 1.20 15.22
C ILE A 178 -0.43 2.42 15.54
N SER A 179 0.88 2.20 15.68
CA SER A 179 1.87 3.21 16.06
C SER A 179 2.96 3.32 14.99
N PRO A 180 2.80 4.22 14.01
CA PRO A 180 3.85 4.53 13.05
C PRO A 180 5.05 5.20 13.73
N THR A 181 6.26 4.82 13.32
CA THR A 181 7.52 5.47 13.71
C THR A 181 8.36 5.74 12.46
N PRO A 182 9.46 6.51 12.53
CA PRO A 182 10.31 6.75 11.37
C PRO A 182 10.88 5.48 10.72
N ALA A 183 11.10 4.42 11.50
CA ALA A 183 11.73 3.19 11.04
C ALA A 183 10.71 2.09 10.67
N LEU A 184 9.70 1.91 11.51
CA LEU A 184 8.74 0.80 11.46
C LEU A 184 7.35 1.21 11.95
N THR A 185 6.34 0.39 11.67
CA THR A 185 5.01 0.51 12.30
C THR A 185 4.80 -0.61 13.29
N ALA A 186 4.46 -0.29 14.54
CA ALA A 186 4.08 -1.28 15.55
C ALA A 186 2.55 -1.41 15.61
N ILE A 187 2.05 -2.63 15.76
CA ILE A 187 0.63 -2.95 15.93
C ILE A 187 0.50 -3.76 17.22
N ASP A 188 -0.05 -3.13 18.25
CA ASP A 188 -0.34 -3.76 19.54
C ASP A 188 -1.78 -4.27 19.56
N ILE A 189 -2.00 -5.52 19.97
CA ILE A 189 -3.33 -6.12 20.04
C ILE A 189 -3.75 -6.24 21.49
N ASP A 190 -4.96 -5.75 21.79
CA ASP A 190 -5.65 -5.98 23.04
C ASP A 190 -6.93 -6.77 22.73
N ALA A 191 -6.89 -8.07 23.06
CA ALA A 191 -7.96 -9.01 22.76
C ALA A 191 -9.18 -8.92 23.71
N GLY A 192 -9.21 -7.96 24.64
CA GLY A 192 -10.25 -7.86 25.66
C GLY A 192 -10.21 -9.00 26.68
N ALA A 193 -10.85 -8.80 27.84
CA ALA A 193 -10.80 -9.74 28.95
C ALA A 193 -11.70 -10.97 28.71
N ALA A 194 -11.19 -12.00 28.04
CA ALA A 194 -11.82 -13.32 28.06
C ALA A 194 -11.60 -13.99 29.43
N THR A 195 -12.66 -14.13 30.22
CA THR A 195 -12.67 -14.91 31.47
C THR A 195 -12.61 -16.40 31.15
N ALA A 196 -11.44 -17.01 31.31
CA ALA A 196 -11.23 -18.46 31.21
C ALA A 196 -10.17 -18.95 32.22
N GLU A 197 -10.20 -20.24 32.56
CA GLU A 197 -9.21 -20.89 33.44
C GLU A 197 -7.81 -20.98 32.77
N ARG A 198 -6.74 -21.08 33.58
CA ARG A 198 -5.33 -20.90 33.14
C ARG A 198 -4.88 -21.82 31.99
N GLY A 199 -5.43 -23.03 31.87
CA GLY A 199 -5.06 -24.01 30.83
C GLY A 199 -5.79 -23.80 29.49
N GLU A 200 -7.11 -23.59 29.54
CA GLU A 200 -7.95 -23.29 28.35
C GLU A 200 -7.61 -21.92 27.74
N LYS A 201 -7.11 -20.99 28.55
CA LYS A 201 -6.70 -19.64 28.12
C LYS A 201 -5.73 -19.62 26.94
N THR A 202 -4.74 -20.51 26.89
CA THR A 202 -3.71 -20.45 25.82
C THR A 202 -4.30 -20.87 24.47
N GLY A 203 -5.09 -21.96 24.44
CA GLY A 203 -5.78 -22.40 23.23
C GLY A 203 -6.84 -21.40 22.77
N LEU A 204 -7.55 -20.80 23.72
CA LEU A 204 -8.53 -19.74 23.43
C LEU A 204 -7.87 -18.50 22.83
N GLN A 205 -6.78 -17.99 23.41
CA GLN A 205 -6.06 -16.82 22.88
C GLN A 205 -5.51 -17.05 21.49
N ALA A 206 -4.94 -18.23 21.21
CA ALA A 206 -4.48 -18.56 19.86
C ALA A 206 -5.65 -18.53 18.86
N ARG A 207 -6.82 -19.08 19.22
CA ARG A 207 -8.03 -19.03 18.38
C ARG A 207 -8.54 -17.60 18.16
N LEU A 208 -8.55 -16.78 19.23
CA LEU A 208 -8.92 -15.37 19.13
C LEU A 208 -7.98 -14.63 18.19
N ASN A 209 -6.67 -14.71 18.40
CA ASN A 209 -5.68 -14.06 17.53
C ASN A 209 -5.80 -14.51 16.06
N ARG A 210 -6.06 -15.80 15.80
CA ARG A 210 -6.35 -16.30 14.45
C ARG A 210 -7.56 -15.64 13.81
N ALA A 211 -8.64 -15.41 14.57
CA ALA A 211 -9.82 -14.73 14.08
C ALA A 211 -9.58 -13.25 13.75
N LEU A 212 -8.59 -12.61 14.39
CA LEU A 212 -8.24 -11.19 14.16
C LEU A 212 -7.30 -10.98 12.97
N ILE A 213 -6.49 -11.99 12.60
CA ILE A 213 -5.49 -11.89 11.54
C ILE A 213 -6.03 -11.36 10.19
N PRO A 214 -7.19 -11.82 9.68
CA PRO A 214 -7.74 -11.29 8.43
C PRO A 214 -7.99 -9.78 8.48
N GLU A 215 -8.50 -9.28 9.61
CA GLU A 215 -8.76 -7.85 9.80
C GLU A 215 -7.46 -7.04 9.93
N LEU A 216 -6.46 -7.57 10.64
CA LEU A 216 -5.15 -6.92 10.75
C LEU A 216 -4.47 -6.79 9.38
N ALA A 217 -4.50 -7.85 8.57
CA ALA A 217 -3.97 -7.81 7.20
C ALA A 217 -4.74 -6.81 6.34
N ARG A 218 -6.07 -6.73 6.50
CA ARG A 218 -6.91 -5.75 5.82
C ARG A 218 -6.55 -4.32 6.22
N GLN A 219 -6.36 -4.03 7.51
CA GLN A 219 -5.95 -2.70 8.00
C GLN A 219 -4.56 -2.29 7.49
N ILE A 220 -3.60 -3.23 7.43
CA ILE A 220 -2.28 -3.00 6.81
C ILE A 220 -2.45 -2.52 5.35
N ARG A 221 -3.33 -3.17 4.60
CA ARG A 221 -3.63 -2.83 3.21
C ARG A 221 -4.36 -1.49 3.08
N LEU A 222 -5.50 -1.31 3.76
CA LEU A 222 -6.33 -0.09 3.69
C LEU A 222 -5.54 1.17 4.02
N ARG A 223 -4.69 1.10 5.04
CA ARG A 223 -3.87 2.23 5.51
C ARG A 223 -2.59 2.39 4.69
N ASN A 224 -2.37 1.51 3.72
CA ASN A 224 -1.14 1.38 2.95
C ASN A 224 0.12 1.38 3.84
N LEU A 225 0.06 0.71 5.00
CA LEU A 225 1.23 0.55 5.87
C LEU A 225 2.34 -0.15 5.09
N ASN A 226 3.59 0.27 5.26
CA ASN A 226 4.68 -0.25 4.44
C ASN A 226 6.04 -0.20 5.16
N GLY A 227 7.02 -0.90 4.62
CA GLY A 227 8.29 -1.15 5.28
C GLY A 227 8.17 -2.26 6.33
N ALA A 228 8.95 -2.10 7.40
CA ALA A 228 8.91 -3.00 8.55
C ALA A 228 7.65 -2.74 9.38
N ILE A 229 6.89 -3.80 9.63
CA ILE A 229 5.69 -3.81 10.45
C ILE A 229 5.86 -4.91 11.50
N LEU A 230 5.65 -4.56 12.77
CA LEU A 230 5.71 -5.50 13.89
C LEU A 230 4.33 -5.66 14.51
N ILE A 231 3.87 -6.89 14.70
CA ILE A 231 2.60 -7.18 15.38
C ILE A 231 2.86 -7.87 16.72
N ASP A 232 2.35 -7.30 17.80
CA ASP A 232 2.35 -7.89 19.14
C ASP A 232 1.01 -8.59 19.42
N PHE A 233 1.02 -9.92 19.47
CA PHE A 233 -0.18 -10.72 19.73
C PHE A 233 -0.48 -10.85 21.22
N ALA A 234 -1.72 -10.51 21.60
CA ALA A 234 -2.18 -10.53 22.98
C ALA A 234 -2.09 -11.92 23.63
N GLY A 235 -1.63 -11.95 24.89
CA GLY A 235 -1.77 -13.08 25.82
C GLY A 235 -0.92 -14.33 25.52
N MET A 236 -0.41 -14.49 24.30
CA MET A 236 0.36 -15.68 23.91
C MET A 236 1.82 -15.57 24.33
N LYS A 237 2.37 -16.66 24.90
CA LYS A 237 3.82 -16.81 25.11
C LYS A 237 4.57 -16.68 23.78
N ALA A 238 5.72 -16.01 23.78
CA ALA A 238 6.54 -15.80 22.58
C ALA A 238 6.82 -17.11 21.82
N SER A 239 7.09 -18.21 22.52
CA SER A 239 7.33 -19.54 21.93
C SER A 239 6.12 -20.16 21.22
N ALA A 240 4.89 -19.74 21.54
CA ALA A 240 3.66 -20.24 20.93
C ALA A 240 3.19 -19.41 19.73
N ARG A 241 3.63 -18.15 19.62
CA ARG A 241 3.22 -17.23 18.54
C ARG A 241 3.58 -17.69 17.11
N PRO A 242 4.70 -18.42 16.87
CA PRO A 242 4.98 -19.01 15.56
C PRO A 242 3.86 -19.90 15.00
N SER A 243 2.99 -20.45 15.84
CA SER A 243 1.82 -21.23 15.40
C SER A 243 0.75 -20.41 14.64
N LEU A 244 0.87 -19.08 14.61
CA LEU A 244 0.03 -18.16 13.83
C LEU A 244 0.58 -17.89 12.42
N ALA A 245 1.81 -18.34 12.12
CA ALA A 245 2.48 -18.05 10.85
C ALA A 245 1.68 -18.49 9.60
N PRO A 246 1.03 -19.67 9.57
CA PRO A 246 0.25 -20.09 8.40
C PRO A 246 -0.93 -19.15 8.12
N ASP A 247 -1.68 -18.80 9.16
CA ASP A 247 -2.83 -17.90 9.08
C ASP A 247 -2.42 -16.50 8.61
N LEU A 248 -1.33 -15.95 9.18
CA LEU A 248 -0.77 -14.67 8.77
C LEU A 248 -0.30 -14.69 7.31
N THR A 249 0.44 -15.72 6.91
CA THR A 249 0.95 -15.85 5.54
C THR A 249 -0.21 -15.91 4.54
N GLN A 250 -1.25 -16.67 4.87
CA GLN A 250 -2.44 -16.79 4.03
C GLN A 250 -3.19 -15.45 3.91
N ALA A 251 -3.35 -14.72 5.01
CA ALA A 251 -4.03 -13.42 4.99
C ALA A 251 -3.23 -12.37 4.19
N LEU A 252 -1.90 -12.33 4.38
CA LEU A 252 -0.99 -11.43 3.67
C LEU A 252 -0.93 -11.70 2.17
N ALA A 253 -1.15 -12.94 1.73
CA ALA A 253 -1.16 -13.31 0.32
C ALA A 253 -2.29 -12.64 -0.49
N ARG A 254 -3.33 -12.11 0.17
CA ARG A 254 -4.41 -11.35 -0.48
C ARG A 254 -4.00 -9.92 -0.85
N ASP A 255 -2.90 -9.42 -0.29
CA ASP A 255 -2.41 -8.09 -0.62
C ASP A 255 -1.61 -8.14 -1.95
N PRO A 256 -1.99 -7.33 -2.95
CA PRO A 256 -1.34 -7.34 -4.26
C PRO A 256 0.15 -6.97 -4.22
N LEU A 257 0.60 -6.26 -3.16
CA LEU A 257 2.01 -5.92 -2.96
C LEU A 257 2.84 -7.08 -2.40
N LYS A 258 2.22 -8.24 -2.12
CA LYS A 258 2.88 -9.46 -1.65
C LYS A 258 3.80 -9.22 -0.43
N PRO A 259 3.28 -8.65 0.67
CA PRO A 259 4.03 -8.52 1.92
C PRO A 259 4.52 -9.89 2.40
N ARG A 260 5.71 -9.91 2.99
CA ARG A 260 6.35 -11.13 3.48
C ARG A 260 6.35 -11.15 4.99
N LEU A 261 5.88 -12.25 5.58
CA LEU A 261 6.21 -12.61 6.96
C LEU A 261 7.66 -13.11 6.98
N LEU A 262 8.53 -12.41 7.69
CA LEU A 262 9.94 -12.78 7.88
C LEU A 262 10.10 -13.84 8.98
N GLY A 263 9.15 -13.89 9.92
CA GLY A 263 9.16 -14.81 11.04
C GLY A 263 8.63 -14.12 12.30
N PHE A 264 9.09 -14.61 13.44
CA PHE A 264 8.83 -14.02 14.74
C PHE A 264 10.16 -13.68 15.41
N THR A 265 10.27 -12.48 15.97
CA THR A 265 11.45 -12.07 16.76
C THR A 265 11.60 -12.95 17.99
N SER A 266 12.77 -12.90 18.63
CA SER A 266 13.00 -13.50 19.95
C SER A 266 12.06 -12.95 21.05
N LEU A 267 11.57 -11.72 20.89
CA LEU A 267 10.57 -11.10 21.77
C LEU A 267 9.13 -11.52 21.43
N GLY A 268 8.93 -12.26 20.33
CA GLY A 268 7.63 -12.79 19.93
C GLY A 268 6.81 -11.88 19.01
N PHE A 269 7.34 -10.75 18.54
CA PHE A 269 6.66 -9.95 17.51
C PHE A 269 6.66 -10.66 16.17
N ALA A 270 5.52 -10.66 15.45
CA ALA A 270 5.51 -11.06 14.05
C ALA A 270 6.16 -9.98 13.19
N GLU A 271 7.12 -10.35 12.36
CA GLU A 271 7.89 -9.43 11.53
C GLU A 271 7.39 -9.46 10.09
N ILE A 272 6.82 -8.36 9.62
CA ILE A 272 6.30 -8.24 8.26
C ILE A 272 7.11 -7.18 7.51
N LEU A 273 7.50 -7.52 6.28
CA LEU A 273 8.09 -6.59 5.32
C LEU A 273 7.12 -6.39 4.16
N ARG A 274 6.50 -5.20 4.09
CA ARG A 274 5.62 -4.81 2.99
C ARG A 274 6.33 -3.80 2.06
N PRO A 275 6.33 -4.00 0.73
CA PRO A 275 7.01 -3.08 -0.19
C PRO A 275 6.56 -1.62 -0.05
N ARG A 276 7.51 -0.70 -0.12
CA ARG A 276 7.25 0.75 -0.10
C ARG A 276 7.05 1.23 -1.54
N ILE A 277 5.80 1.42 -1.95
CA ILE A 277 5.46 1.92 -3.30
C ILE A 277 4.90 3.35 -3.20
N ARG A 278 3.87 3.55 -2.39
CA ARG A 278 3.25 4.84 -2.08
C ARG A 278 3.32 5.13 -0.58
N PRO A 279 3.25 6.40 -0.14
CA PRO A 279 3.19 6.73 1.28
C PRO A 279 1.95 6.13 1.96
N PRO A 280 2.03 5.78 3.26
CA PRO A 280 0.87 5.34 4.04
C PRO A 280 -0.14 6.47 4.23
N LEU A 281 -1.40 6.13 4.54
CA LEU A 281 -2.48 7.12 4.62
C LEU A 281 -2.22 8.23 5.65
N HIS A 282 -1.63 7.90 6.80
CA HIS A 282 -1.33 8.88 7.86
C HIS A 282 -0.26 9.91 7.46
N GLU A 283 0.46 9.70 6.35
CA GLU A 283 1.40 10.70 5.81
C GLU A 283 0.77 11.59 4.75
N ILE A 284 -0.39 11.21 4.18
CA ILE A 284 -1.04 11.93 3.07
C ILE A 284 -2.38 12.55 3.45
N LEU A 285 -3.02 12.04 4.50
CA LEU A 285 -4.22 12.63 5.10
C LEU A 285 -3.81 13.41 6.36
N PRO A 286 -4.29 14.66 6.51
CA PRO A 286 -4.03 15.48 7.70
C PRO A 286 -4.79 14.99 8.93
#